data_AF-A0AA88HQI3-F1
#
_entry.id   AF-A0AA88HQI3-F1
#
_cell.length_a   1.000
_cell.length_b   1.000
_cell.length_c   1.000
_cell.angle_alpha   90.00
_cell.angle_beta   90.00
_cell.angle_gamma   90.00
#
_symmetry.space_group_name_H-M   'P 1'
#
loop_
_entity.id
_entity.type
_entity.pdbx_description
1 polymer ?
#
loop_
_entity_poly.entity_id
_entity_poly.type
_entity_poly.pdbx_seq_one_letter_code
_entity_poly.pdbx_strand_id
1 'polypeptide(L)'
;MVYFVIILLVFAGCEAYEAKYELVNGIPYNKDAPAHDEYPYCPPDKIIDIDGTEITIPCFCSQGEDGFLPIFYCNDIPNTDYITAYFDRPFPTYLAARITVSNSDTLEIPANVFADKQPIRITWTNNFIKSVDPNAFALTKPELEILEIQYEPELNDFPFTSLNGFPRLRELWLNNNNLSIISDLAEMSVPSLQIINLDFNNMAVEFPKLRFLPELRIISAEASELIGVSNDLPFEELQKLEEINFRGNKNIGSIQTGSFVFDQQTSINNIDLSNCGLVSVEPGAFAGLLSNTNVSLKDNLLTSLPEEAFRVMLETMIGGSGKLDLSGNDIVCCCDVNWLISNAGLEAALIGGKCAGGALINQLPLDYLAPLCPQMSSSSSLYS
;
A
#
# COMPACT_ATOMS: atom_id res chain seq x y z
N MET A 1 -28.83 -68.16 -16.79
CA MET A 1 -29.59 -66.92 -16.48
C MET A 1 -29.05 -66.24 -15.22
N VAL A 2 -27.74 -65.97 -15.11
CA VAL A 2 -27.16 -65.27 -13.95
C VAL A 2 -26.10 -64.22 -14.36
N TYR A 3 -25.63 -64.24 -15.62
CA TYR A 3 -24.65 -63.27 -16.13
C TYR A 3 -25.25 -61.98 -16.69
N PHE A 4 -26.58 -61.88 -16.82
CA PHE A 4 -27.26 -60.69 -17.38
C PHE A 4 -27.83 -59.74 -16.31
N VAL A 5 -27.77 -60.11 -15.02
CA VAL A 5 -28.31 -59.28 -13.92
C VAL A 5 -27.23 -58.40 -13.28
N ILE A 6 -25.95 -58.73 -13.44
CA ILE A 6 -24.84 -57.97 -12.82
C ILE A 6 -24.43 -56.76 -13.66
N ILE A 7 -24.61 -56.78 -14.99
CA ILE A 7 -24.25 -55.66 -15.87
C ILE A 7 -25.29 -54.51 -15.79
N LEU A 8 -26.55 -54.79 -15.44
CA LEU A 8 -27.57 -53.75 -15.26
C LEU A 8 -27.49 -53.01 -13.91
N LEU A 9 -26.89 -53.62 -12.88
CA LEU A 9 -26.73 -52.99 -11.56
C LEU A 9 -25.53 -52.04 -11.48
N VAL A 10 -24.54 -52.18 -12.36
CA VAL A 10 -23.38 -51.26 -12.44
C VAL A 10 -23.75 -49.96 -13.18
N PHE A 11 -24.67 -50.01 -14.16
CA PHE A 11 -25.14 -48.79 -14.85
C PHE A 11 -26.17 -47.99 -14.04
N ALA A 12 -27.04 -48.64 -13.25
CA ALA A 12 -28.00 -47.93 -12.41
C ALA A 12 -27.35 -47.17 -11.23
N GLY A 13 -26.19 -47.64 -10.75
CA GLY A 13 -25.41 -46.95 -9.71
C GLY A 13 -24.63 -45.75 -10.24
N CYS A 14 -24.15 -45.81 -11.50
CA CYS A 14 -23.40 -44.72 -12.12
C CYS A 14 -24.31 -43.56 -12.55
N GLU A 15 -25.49 -43.85 -13.11
CA GLU A 15 -26.48 -42.82 -13.45
C GLU A 15 -27.05 -42.11 -12.20
N ALA A 16 -27.18 -42.81 -11.06
CA ALA A 16 -27.60 -42.21 -9.80
C ALA A 16 -26.49 -41.41 -9.09
N TYR A 17 -25.21 -41.78 -9.31
CA TYR A 17 -24.05 -41.04 -8.83
C TYR A 17 -23.85 -39.75 -9.64
N GLU A 18 -23.90 -39.80 -10.98
CA GLU A 18 -23.89 -38.61 -11.85
C GLU A 18 -25.12 -37.70 -11.64
N ALA A 19 -26.26 -38.29 -11.24
CA ALA A 19 -27.46 -37.51 -10.94
C ALA A 19 -27.37 -36.68 -9.64
N LYS A 20 -26.43 -36.98 -8.74
CA LYS A 20 -26.22 -36.23 -7.47
C LYS A 20 -24.86 -35.55 -7.39
N TYR A 21 -23.88 -36.00 -8.18
CA TYR A 21 -22.51 -35.54 -8.11
C TYR A 21 -22.00 -35.08 -9.48
N GLU A 22 -21.37 -33.92 -9.55
CA GLU A 22 -20.70 -33.39 -10.75
C GLU A 22 -19.18 -33.39 -10.55
N LEU A 23 -18.39 -33.68 -11.58
CA LEU A 23 -16.92 -33.63 -11.50
C LEU A 23 -16.43 -32.21 -11.78
N VAL A 24 -15.80 -31.59 -10.78
CA VAL A 24 -15.19 -30.26 -10.87
C VAL A 24 -13.68 -30.42 -10.72
N ASN A 25 -12.91 -30.17 -11.79
CA ASN A 25 -11.45 -30.43 -11.86
C ASN A 25 -11.03 -31.84 -11.41
N GLY A 26 -11.87 -32.85 -11.67
CA GLY A 26 -11.59 -34.25 -11.29
C GLY A 26 -12.02 -34.62 -9.87
N ILE A 27 -12.67 -33.73 -9.13
CA ILE A 27 -13.22 -34.00 -7.79
C ILE A 27 -14.76 -34.04 -7.88
N PRO A 28 -15.45 -35.09 -7.41
CA PRO A 28 -16.91 -35.12 -7.37
C PRO A 28 -17.48 -34.17 -6.33
N TYR A 29 -18.55 -33.49 -6.72
CA TYR A 29 -19.24 -32.50 -5.91
C TYR A 29 -20.72 -32.84 -5.79
N ASN A 30 -21.22 -33.01 -4.56
CA ASN A 30 -22.65 -33.26 -4.31
C ASN A 30 -23.47 -31.99 -4.54
N LYS A 31 -24.18 -31.89 -5.66
CA LYS A 31 -25.04 -30.72 -5.96
C LYS A 31 -26.30 -30.66 -5.09
N ASP A 32 -26.66 -31.76 -4.42
CA ASP A 32 -27.85 -31.86 -3.57
C ASP A 32 -27.53 -31.72 -2.07
N ALA A 33 -26.28 -31.42 -1.71
CA ALA A 33 -25.91 -31.22 -0.31
C ALA A 33 -26.63 -29.97 0.25
N PRO A 34 -27.39 -30.08 1.35
CA PRO A 34 -28.10 -28.94 1.91
C PRO A 34 -27.11 -27.88 2.39
N ALA A 35 -27.40 -26.61 2.09
CA ALA A 35 -26.73 -25.49 2.74
C ALA A 35 -26.88 -25.64 4.26
N HIS A 36 -25.88 -25.23 5.03
CA HIS A 36 -25.91 -25.35 6.49
C HIS A 36 -27.20 -24.68 7.02
N ASP A 37 -28.04 -25.40 7.78
CA ASP A 37 -29.35 -24.88 8.25
C ASP A 37 -29.21 -23.55 9.05
N GLU A 38 -28.02 -23.32 9.60
CA GLU A 38 -27.66 -22.11 10.35
C GLU A 38 -27.08 -20.99 9.45
N TYR A 39 -26.59 -21.33 8.24
CA TYR A 39 -25.94 -20.42 7.29
C TYR A 39 -26.34 -20.74 5.83
N PRO A 40 -27.49 -20.24 5.36
CA PRO A 40 -28.08 -20.64 4.08
C PRO A 40 -27.27 -20.20 2.84
N TYR A 41 -26.26 -19.35 3.01
CA TYR A 41 -25.36 -18.88 1.95
C TYR A 41 -24.01 -19.59 1.94
N CYS A 42 -23.74 -20.45 2.94
CA CYS A 42 -22.51 -21.20 3.03
C CYS A 42 -22.65 -22.56 2.32
N PRO A 43 -21.67 -22.95 1.49
CA PRO A 43 -21.63 -24.30 0.93
C PRO A 43 -21.29 -25.32 2.02
N PRO A 44 -21.48 -26.62 1.75
CA PRO A 44 -20.97 -27.67 2.63
C PRO A 44 -19.44 -27.67 2.71
N ASP A 45 -18.91 -27.82 3.92
CA ASP A 45 -17.45 -27.88 4.20
C ASP A 45 -16.79 -29.18 3.70
N LYS A 46 -17.59 -30.25 3.55
CA LYS A 46 -17.15 -31.57 3.11
C LYS A 46 -17.49 -31.81 1.64
N ILE A 47 -16.53 -32.32 0.90
CA ILE A 47 -16.68 -32.83 -0.47
C ILE A 47 -16.43 -34.35 -0.48
N ILE A 48 -16.92 -35.04 -1.50
CA ILE A 48 -16.81 -36.51 -1.62
C ILE A 48 -15.97 -36.82 -2.86
N ASP A 49 -14.82 -37.47 -2.68
CA ASP A 49 -13.91 -37.86 -3.76
C ASP A 49 -14.49 -38.96 -4.67
N ILE A 50 -13.87 -39.24 -5.84
CA ILE A 50 -14.34 -40.23 -6.84
C ILE A 50 -14.49 -41.62 -6.22
N ASP A 51 -13.64 -41.95 -5.26
CA ASP A 51 -13.65 -43.22 -4.54
C ASP A 51 -14.63 -43.26 -3.34
N GLY A 52 -15.38 -42.17 -3.12
CA GLY A 52 -16.36 -42.03 -2.03
C GLY A 52 -15.77 -41.52 -0.72
N THR A 53 -14.50 -41.12 -0.70
CA THR A 53 -13.84 -40.60 0.51
C THR A 53 -14.27 -39.16 0.80
N GLU A 54 -14.61 -38.83 2.05
CA GLU A 54 -14.87 -37.44 2.44
C GLU A 54 -13.54 -36.66 2.51
N ILE A 55 -13.39 -35.65 1.65
CA ILE A 55 -12.31 -34.66 1.74
C ILE A 55 -12.86 -33.43 2.47
N THR A 56 -12.16 -33.01 3.52
CA THR A 56 -12.45 -31.74 4.19
C THR A 56 -11.51 -30.71 3.61
N ILE A 57 -12.05 -29.74 2.89
CA ILE A 57 -11.27 -28.58 2.46
C ILE A 57 -11.18 -27.65 3.67
N PRO A 58 -9.99 -27.17 4.07
CA PRO A 58 -9.86 -26.36 5.27
C PRO A 58 -10.24 -24.89 4.98
N CYS A 59 -11.43 -24.70 4.42
CA CYS A 59 -12.11 -23.43 4.25
C CYS A 59 -13.39 -23.45 5.08
N PHE A 60 -13.49 -22.51 6.01
CA PHE A 60 -14.65 -22.31 6.86
C PHE A 60 -15.50 -21.15 6.32
N CYS A 61 -16.82 -21.34 6.25
CA CYS A 61 -17.76 -20.29 5.88
C CYS A 61 -18.63 -19.89 7.08
N SER A 62 -18.82 -18.59 7.26
CA SER A 62 -19.71 -18.02 8.28
C SER A 62 -20.52 -16.86 7.73
N GLN A 63 -21.59 -16.49 8.43
CA GLN A 63 -22.36 -15.29 8.14
C GLN A 63 -21.62 -14.06 8.66
N GLY A 64 -21.49 -13.02 7.84
CA GLY A 64 -20.89 -11.76 8.26
C GLY A 64 -21.69 -11.03 9.34
N GLU A 65 -21.06 -10.08 10.03
CA GLU A 65 -21.63 -9.33 11.16
C GLU A 65 -22.97 -8.64 10.82
N ASP A 66 -23.15 -8.22 9.57
CA ASP A 66 -24.38 -7.59 9.08
C ASP A 66 -25.48 -8.59 8.69
N GLY A 67 -25.18 -9.90 8.72
CA GLY A 67 -26.15 -10.96 8.46
C GLY A 67 -26.42 -11.29 6.98
N PHE A 68 -25.85 -10.56 6.02
CA PHE A 68 -26.28 -10.68 4.61
C PHE A 68 -25.31 -11.40 3.68
N LEU A 69 -24.00 -11.23 3.86
CA LEU A 69 -23.00 -11.79 2.96
C LEU A 69 -22.10 -12.80 3.68
N PRO A 70 -21.75 -13.92 3.04
CA PRO A 70 -20.86 -14.92 3.61
C PRO A 70 -19.43 -14.38 3.76
N ILE A 71 -18.73 -14.87 4.78
CA ILE A 71 -17.30 -14.68 5.00
C ILE A 71 -16.63 -16.05 4.94
N PHE A 72 -15.56 -16.15 4.14
CA PHE A 72 -14.78 -17.36 3.97
C PHE A 72 -13.39 -17.21 4.58
N TYR A 73 -12.96 -18.23 5.33
CA TYR A 73 -11.63 -18.34 5.94
C TYR A 73 -11.00 -19.66 5.53
N CYS A 74 -10.04 -19.63 4.63
CA CYS A 74 -9.24 -20.77 4.19
C CYS A 74 -7.89 -20.76 4.89
N ASN A 75 -7.62 -21.76 5.72
CA ASN A 75 -6.41 -21.86 6.52
C ASN A 75 -5.73 -23.20 6.32
N ASP A 76 -4.41 -23.28 6.49
CA ASP A 76 -3.67 -24.54 6.38
C ASP A 76 -3.92 -25.27 5.04
N ILE A 77 -4.11 -24.51 3.96
CA ILE A 77 -4.40 -25.05 2.64
C ILE A 77 -3.11 -25.65 2.04
N PRO A 78 -3.10 -26.92 1.59
CA PRO A 78 -1.88 -27.56 1.09
C PRO A 78 -1.33 -26.98 -0.21
N ASN A 79 -2.21 -26.45 -1.07
CA ASN A 79 -1.89 -25.76 -2.32
C ASN A 79 -3.15 -25.09 -2.88
N THR A 80 -2.97 -24.27 -3.91
CA THR A 80 -4.04 -23.47 -4.54
C THR A 80 -5.16 -24.28 -5.19
N ASP A 81 -4.94 -25.54 -5.56
CA ASP A 81 -5.96 -26.35 -6.23
C ASP A 81 -7.14 -26.64 -5.30
N TYR A 82 -6.90 -26.68 -3.98
CA TYR A 82 -7.97 -26.79 -3.00
C TYR A 82 -8.84 -25.54 -2.94
N ILE A 83 -8.26 -24.36 -3.15
CA ILE A 83 -8.99 -23.08 -3.16
C ILE A 83 -9.85 -23.01 -4.42
N THR A 84 -9.24 -23.26 -5.58
CA THR A 84 -9.97 -23.22 -6.86
C THR A 84 -11.10 -24.25 -6.87
N ALA A 85 -10.84 -25.49 -6.43
CA ALA A 85 -11.87 -26.52 -6.30
C ALA A 85 -12.96 -26.16 -5.30
N TYR A 86 -12.64 -25.45 -4.20
CA TYR A 86 -13.65 -24.99 -3.24
C TYR A 86 -14.60 -23.96 -3.83
N PHE A 87 -14.07 -22.97 -4.56
CA PHE A 87 -14.83 -21.83 -5.06
C PHE A 87 -15.46 -22.04 -6.43
N ASP A 88 -15.04 -23.05 -7.21
CA ASP A 88 -15.69 -23.42 -8.48
C ASP A 88 -17.05 -24.13 -8.26
N ARG A 89 -17.36 -24.48 -7.01
CA ARG A 89 -18.63 -25.10 -6.64
C ARG A 89 -19.78 -24.07 -6.70
N PRO A 90 -21.01 -24.52 -7.02
CA PRO A 90 -22.19 -23.67 -6.99
C PRO A 90 -22.55 -23.31 -5.55
N PHE A 91 -22.54 -22.01 -5.25
CA PHE A 91 -22.99 -21.47 -3.96
C PHE A 91 -24.38 -20.82 -4.13
N PRO A 92 -25.16 -20.70 -3.05
CA PRO A 92 -26.45 -20.01 -3.08
C PRO A 92 -26.37 -18.53 -3.49
N THR A 93 -25.18 -17.95 -3.39
CA THR A 93 -24.85 -16.58 -3.83
C THR A 93 -23.41 -16.54 -4.34
N TYR A 94 -23.14 -15.66 -5.30
CA TYR A 94 -21.79 -15.35 -5.74
C TYR A 94 -21.16 -14.21 -4.93
N LEU A 95 -21.97 -13.41 -4.22
CA LEU A 95 -21.48 -12.29 -3.40
C LEU A 95 -20.85 -12.80 -2.11
N ALA A 96 -19.74 -12.19 -1.70
CA ALA A 96 -19.11 -12.45 -0.40
C ALA A 96 -18.69 -11.13 0.26
N ALA A 97 -18.76 -11.06 1.59
CA ALA A 97 -18.21 -9.91 2.31
C ALA A 97 -16.68 -9.97 2.30
N ARG A 98 -16.12 -11.16 2.51
CA ARG A 98 -14.68 -11.36 2.63
C ARG A 98 -14.28 -12.79 2.28
N ILE A 99 -13.13 -12.92 1.62
CA ILE A 99 -12.40 -14.18 1.51
C ILE A 99 -11.00 -13.96 2.09
N THR A 100 -10.62 -14.76 3.07
CA THR A 100 -9.30 -14.74 3.69
C THR A 100 -8.61 -16.07 3.46
N VAL A 101 -7.37 -16.04 2.95
CA VAL A 101 -6.49 -17.19 2.80
C VAL A 101 -5.25 -16.96 3.67
N SER A 102 -4.98 -17.84 4.63
CA SER A 102 -3.82 -17.68 5.51
C SER A 102 -3.12 -18.98 5.89
N ASN A 103 -1.85 -18.88 6.28
CA ASN A 103 -1.05 -20.00 6.79
C ASN A 103 -1.06 -21.23 5.85
N SER A 104 -0.99 -21.01 4.54
CA SER A 104 -1.15 -22.04 3.52
C SER A 104 0.09 -22.16 2.63
N ASP A 105 0.31 -23.33 2.04
CA ASP A 105 1.44 -23.56 1.12
C ASP A 105 1.05 -23.17 -0.33
N THR A 106 0.49 -21.97 -0.51
CA THR A 106 0.03 -21.46 -1.81
C THR A 106 1.15 -20.66 -2.48
N LEU A 107 2.08 -21.37 -3.12
CA LEU A 107 3.27 -20.79 -3.76
C LEU A 107 2.94 -19.73 -4.84
N GLU A 108 1.73 -19.74 -5.39
CA GLU A 108 1.25 -18.83 -6.42
C GLU A 108 -0.20 -18.44 -6.11
N ILE A 109 -0.69 -17.30 -6.63
CA ILE A 109 -2.13 -17.06 -6.77
C ILE A 109 -2.50 -17.25 -8.25
N PRO A 110 -3.19 -18.34 -8.63
CA PRO A 110 -3.48 -18.64 -10.03
C PRO A 110 -4.60 -17.76 -10.59
N ALA A 111 -4.75 -17.74 -11.91
CA ALA A 111 -5.84 -17.07 -12.60
C ALA A 111 -7.22 -17.47 -12.04
N ASN A 112 -8.11 -16.50 -11.85
CA ASN A 112 -9.49 -16.69 -11.42
C ASN A 112 -9.63 -17.55 -10.15
N VAL A 113 -8.77 -17.34 -9.15
CA VAL A 113 -8.63 -18.22 -7.98
C VAL A 113 -9.93 -18.44 -7.19
N PHE A 114 -10.87 -17.50 -7.26
CA PHE A 114 -12.18 -17.58 -6.60
C PHE A 114 -13.35 -17.82 -7.58
N ALA A 115 -13.07 -18.29 -8.79
CA ALA A 115 -14.06 -18.52 -9.84
C ALA A 115 -14.99 -17.30 -10.05
N ASP A 116 -16.31 -17.51 -10.01
CA ASP A 116 -17.33 -16.46 -10.22
C ASP A 116 -17.65 -15.62 -8.98
N LYS A 117 -16.98 -15.88 -7.84
CA LYS A 117 -17.27 -15.22 -6.57
C LYS A 117 -16.83 -13.76 -6.58
N GLN A 118 -17.63 -12.92 -5.93
CA GLN A 118 -17.52 -11.46 -5.91
C GLN A 118 -17.35 -10.97 -4.46
N PRO A 119 -16.15 -11.14 -3.88
CA PRO A 119 -15.85 -10.63 -2.55
C PRO A 119 -15.67 -9.11 -2.55
N ILE A 120 -16.16 -8.45 -1.50
CA ILE A 120 -15.86 -7.03 -1.23
C ILE A 120 -14.41 -6.87 -0.75
N ARG A 121 -13.89 -7.85 0.01
CA ARG A 121 -12.52 -7.87 0.52
C ARG A 121 -11.83 -9.21 0.30
N ILE A 122 -10.60 -9.15 -0.20
CA ILE A 122 -9.71 -10.32 -0.30
C ILE A 122 -8.51 -10.06 0.59
N THR A 123 -8.19 -11.02 1.44
CA THR A 123 -6.97 -11.00 2.27
C THR A 123 -6.18 -12.28 2.03
N TRP A 124 -4.93 -12.14 1.61
CA TRP A 124 -3.96 -13.21 1.48
C TRP A 124 -2.78 -12.91 2.41
N THR A 125 -2.51 -13.78 3.39
CA THR A 125 -1.44 -13.50 4.34
C THR A 125 -0.74 -14.72 4.93
N ASN A 126 0.59 -14.66 5.04
CA ASN A 126 1.44 -15.74 5.54
C ASN A 126 1.30 -17.04 4.73
N ASN A 127 1.39 -16.97 3.39
CA ASN A 127 1.22 -18.15 2.52
C ASN A 127 2.42 -18.46 1.60
N PHE A 128 3.58 -17.85 1.85
CA PHE A 128 4.80 -18.04 1.06
C PHE A 128 4.60 -17.84 -0.45
N ILE A 129 3.70 -16.92 -0.85
CA ILE A 129 3.43 -16.64 -2.26
C ILE A 129 4.72 -16.11 -2.92
N LYS A 130 4.98 -16.60 -4.12
CA LYS A 130 6.08 -16.17 -4.99
C LYS A 130 5.62 -15.34 -6.17
N SER A 131 4.41 -15.60 -6.67
CA SER A 131 3.85 -14.95 -7.85
C SER A 131 2.33 -14.83 -7.79
N VAL A 132 1.81 -13.82 -8.47
CA VAL A 132 0.38 -13.60 -8.68
C VAL A 132 0.12 -13.57 -10.19
N ASP A 133 -0.75 -14.45 -10.67
CA ASP A 133 -1.16 -14.42 -12.08
C ASP A 133 -1.87 -13.09 -12.39
N PRO A 134 -1.60 -12.43 -13.54
CA PRO A 134 -2.28 -11.19 -13.93
C PRO A 134 -3.81 -11.28 -14.05
N ASN A 135 -4.38 -12.49 -14.11
CA ASN A 135 -5.82 -12.74 -14.11
C ASN A 135 -6.33 -13.32 -12.77
N ALA A 136 -5.51 -13.36 -11.72
CA ALA A 136 -5.87 -13.95 -10.43
C ALA A 136 -7.22 -13.45 -9.91
N PHE A 137 -7.44 -12.14 -9.99
CA PHE A 137 -8.63 -11.46 -9.48
C PHE A 137 -9.57 -10.95 -10.58
N ALA A 138 -9.35 -11.32 -11.85
CA ALA A 138 -10.07 -10.75 -12.99
C ALA A 138 -11.60 -10.85 -12.86
N LEU A 139 -12.11 -11.97 -12.33
CA LEU A 139 -13.53 -12.18 -12.12
C LEU A 139 -14.11 -11.45 -10.90
N THR A 140 -13.30 -11.06 -9.92
CA THR A 140 -13.76 -10.37 -8.68
C THR A 140 -13.97 -8.87 -8.85
N LYS A 141 -13.59 -8.35 -10.01
CA LYS A 141 -13.53 -6.94 -10.38
C LYS A 141 -14.79 -6.12 -10.04
N PRO A 142 -16.03 -6.57 -10.30
CA PRO A 142 -17.25 -5.79 -10.04
C PRO A 142 -17.42 -5.25 -8.62
N GLU A 143 -17.06 -6.04 -7.59
CA GLU A 143 -17.41 -5.75 -6.19
C GLU A 143 -16.19 -5.53 -5.29
N LEU A 144 -14.98 -5.91 -5.71
CA LEU A 144 -13.78 -5.81 -4.87
C LEU A 144 -13.47 -4.35 -4.48
N GLU A 145 -13.46 -4.07 -3.18
CA GLU A 145 -13.12 -2.77 -2.59
C GLU A 145 -11.75 -2.78 -1.91
N ILE A 146 -11.33 -3.90 -1.33
CA ILE A 146 -10.09 -4.00 -0.54
C ILE A 146 -9.32 -5.27 -0.96
N LEU A 147 -8.08 -5.09 -1.42
CA LEU A 147 -7.15 -6.18 -1.70
C LEU A 147 -5.94 -6.09 -0.78
N GLU A 148 -5.75 -7.14 0.02
CA GLU A 148 -4.63 -7.27 0.95
C GLU A 148 -3.83 -8.52 0.60
N ILE A 149 -2.55 -8.35 0.25
CA ILE A 149 -1.58 -9.45 0.11
C ILE A 149 -0.36 -9.06 0.94
N GLN A 150 -0.19 -9.67 2.12
CA GLN A 150 0.75 -9.21 3.14
C GLN A 150 1.51 -10.37 3.77
N TYR A 151 2.72 -10.11 4.26
CA TYR A 151 3.54 -11.14 4.91
C TYR A 151 3.87 -12.30 3.95
N GLU A 152 4.17 -11.98 2.69
CA GLU A 152 4.60 -12.92 1.65
C GLU A 152 6.09 -12.69 1.34
N PRO A 153 7.01 -13.37 2.05
CA PRO A 153 8.45 -13.05 2.04
C PRO A 153 9.17 -13.38 0.73
N GLU A 154 8.53 -14.13 -0.16
CA GLU A 154 9.09 -14.49 -1.48
C GLU A 154 8.40 -13.78 -2.64
N LEU A 155 7.41 -12.90 -2.38
CA LEU A 155 6.70 -12.16 -3.41
C LEU A 155 7.54 -10.96 -3.85
N ASN A 156 8.17 -11.09 -5.01
CA ASN A 156 9.12 -10.09 -5.54
C ASN A 156 8.50 -9.09 -6.52
N ASP A 157 7.34 -9.43 -7.08
CA ASP A 157 6.64 -8.67 -8.12
C ASP A 157 5.12 -8.79 -7.92
N PHE A 158 4.38 -7.76 -8.30
CA PHE A 158 2.92 -7.75 -8.30
C PHE A 158 2.43 -7.10 -9.61
N PRO A 159 1.49 -7.71 -10.34
CA PRO A 159 1.04 -7.18 -11.62
C PRO A 159 0.07 -6.00 -11.40
N PHE A 160 0.57 -4.80 -11.11
CA PHE A 160 -0.25 -3.64 -10.74
C PHE A 160 -1.31 -3.31 -11.81
N THR A 161 -0.95 -3.41 -13.09
CA THR A 161 -1.86 -3.15 -14.22
C THR A 161 -2.98 -4.18 -14.36
N SER A 162 -2.91 -5.34 -13.69
CA SER A 162 -4.03 -6.29 -13.61
C SER A 162 -5.26 -5.71 -12.92
N LEU A 163 -5.06 -4.73 -12.03
CA LEU A 163 -6.13 -4.04 -11.30
C LEU A 163 -6.84 -2.98 -12.15
N ASN A 164 -6.40 -2.76 -13.40
CA ASN A 164 -6.97 -1.72 -14.24
C ASN A 164 -8.47 -1.93 -14.47
N GLY A 165 -9.20 -0.83 -14.26
CA GLY A 165 -10.65 -0.76 -14.42
C GLY A 165 -11.46 -1.40 -13.30
N PHE A 166 -10.86 -1.78 -12.16
CA PHE A 166 -11.63 -2.18 -10.97
C PHE A 166 -12.43 -0.96 -10.49
N PRO A 167 -13.78 -0.97 -10.62
CA PRO A 167 -14.59 0.23 -10.45
C PRO A 167 -14.75 0.64 -9.00
N ARG A 168 -14.50 -0.26 -8.05
CA ARG A 168 -14.73 -0.04 -6.62
C ARG A 168 -13.50 -0.24 -5.73
N LEU A 169 -12.36 -0.63 -6.27
CA LEU A 169 -11.15 -0.90 -5.48
C LEU A 169 -10.64 0.40 -4.85
N ARG A 170 -10.75 0.50 -3.52
CA ARG A 170 -10.36 1.66 -2.72
C ARG A 170 -9.03 1.48 -2.02
N GLU A 171 -8.71 0.24 -1.63
CA GLU A 171 -7.52 -0.01 -0.83
C GLU A 171 -6.70 -1.17 -1.39
N LEU A 172 -5.41 -0.91 -1.56
CA LEU A 172 -4.41 -1.90 -1.95
C LEU A 172 -3.32 -1.96 -0.86
N TRP A 173 -3.22 -3.10 -0.20
CA TRP A 173 -2.25 -3.35 0.85
C TRP A 173 -1.31 -4.46 0.42
N LEU A 174 -0.04 -4.09 0.20
CA LEU A 174 1.05 -4.96 -0.26
C LEU A 174 2.25 -4.90 0.69
N ASN A 175 2.01 -4.58 1.97
CA ASN A 175 3.05 -4.40 2.96
C ASN A 175 3.57 -5.71 3.57
N ASN A 176 4.80 -5.66 4.09
CA ASN A 176 5.53 -6.80 4.63
C ASN A 176 5.73 -7.93 3.59
N ASN A 177 5.99 -7.58 2.33
CA ASN A 177 6.38 -8.54 1.29
C ASN A 177 7.86 -8.34 0.94
N ASN A 178 8.31 -8.87 -0.19
CA ASN A 178 9.67 -8.65 -0.70
C ASN A 178 9.66 -7.99 -2.08
N LEU A 179 8.69 -7.10 -2.33
CA LEU A 179 8.54 -6.47 -3.64
C LEU A 179 9.81 -5.69 -3.98
N SER A 180 10.41 -6.07 -5.11
CA SER A 180 11.61 -5.46 -5.69
C SER A 180 11.32 -4.89 -7.08
N ILE A 181 10.23 -5.34 -7.70
CA ILE A 181 9.77 -4.90 -9.01
C ILE A 181 8.42 -4.20 -8.81
N ILE A 182 8.36 -2.93 -9.24
CA ILE A 182 7.16 -2.08 -9.24
C ILE A 182 6.98 -1.35 -10.57
N SER A 183 7.54 -1.88 -11.65
CA SER A 183 7.73 -1.13 -12.90
C SER A 183 6.44 -0.72 -13.59
N ASP A 184 5.32 -1.43 -13.38
CA ASP A 184 4.02 -1.10 -13.97
C ASP A 184 3.09 -0.35 -13.00
N LEU A 185 3.59 0.01 -11.79
CA LEU A 185 2.84 0.79 -10.80
C LEU A 185 2.48 2.18 -11.33
N ALA A 186 3.35 2.80 -12.13
CA ALA A 186 3.11 4.12 -12.71
C ALA A 186 1.98 4.11 -13.76
N GLU A 187 1.76 2.97 -14.40
CA GLU A 187 0.75 2.71 -15.44
C GLU A 187 -0.59 2.23 -14.87
N MET A 188 -0.64 1.93 -13.56
CA MET A 188 -1.86 1.49 -12.89
C MET A 188 -2.94 2.57 -12.94
N SER A 189 -4.11 2.23 -13.48
CA SER A 189 -5.28 3.09 -13.60
C SER A 189 -6.47 2.48 -12.87
N VAL A 190 -6.62 2.90 -11.61
CA VAL A 190 -7.71 2.54 -10.73
C VAL A 190 -8.33 3.82 -10.17
N PRO A 191 -9.31 4.42 -10.87
CA PRO A 191 -9.84 5.73 -10.50
C PRO A 191 -10.54 5.81 -9.14
N SER A 192 -10.85 4.66 -8.52
CA SER A 192 -11.49 4.58 -7.21
C SER A 192 -10.50 4.41 -6.05
N LEU A 193 -9.21 4.22 -6.33
CA LEU A 193 -8.21 3.86 -5.34
C LEU A 193 -7.87 5.07 -4.45
N GLN A 194 -7.89 4.86 -3.14
CA GLN A 194 -7.70 5.87 -2.11
C GLN A 194 -6.45 5.61 -1.29
N ILE A 195 -6.09 4.35 -1.07
CA ILE A 195 -4.96 3.94 -0.23
C ILE A 195 -4.09 2.95 -0.99
N ILE A 196 -2.78 3.23 -1.05
CA ILE A 196 -1.76 2.26 -1.41
C ILE A 196 -0.78 2.15 -0.24
N ASN A 197 -0.62 0.94 0.29
CA ASN A 197 0.39 0.63 1.28
C ASN A 197 1.40 -0.39 0.71
N LEU A 198 2.66 0.04 0.61
CA LEU A 198 3.83 -0.70 0.14
C LEU A 198 4.92 -0.77 1.22
N ASP A 199 4.56 -0.58 2.49
CA ASP A 199 5.50 -0.55 3.62
C ASP A 199 6.27 -1.87 3.74
N PHE A 200 7.52 -1.81 4.22
CA PHE A 200 8.36 -2.96 4.52
C PHE A 200 8.53 -3.90 3.32
N ASN A 201 8.89 -3.32 2.16
CA ASN A 201 9.30 -4.04 0.94
C ASN A 201 10.79 -3.83 0.64
N ASN A 202 11.28 -4.28 -0.51
CA ASN A 202 12.71 -4.20 -0.87
C ASN A 202 12.89 -3.64 -2.29
N MET A 203 12.30 -2.46 -2.53
CA MET A 203 12.08 -1.94 -3.87
C MET A 203 13.37 -1.43 -4.53
N ALA A 204 14.28 -0.79 -3.79
CA ALA A 204 15.57 -0.30 -4.30
C ALA A 204 15.47 0.56 -5.57
N VAL A 205 14.35 1.28 -5.76
CA VAL A 205 14.06 2.16 -6.89
C VAL A 205 13.57 3.53 -6.41
N GLU A 206 13.53 4.50 -7.33
CA GLU A 206 12.82 5.75 -7.08
C GLU A 206 11.31 5.49 -7.10
N PHE A 207 10.58 6.09 -6.16
CA PHE A 207 9.13 5.93 -6.14
C PHE A 207 8.50 6.63 -7.35
N PRO A 208 7.68 5.92 -8.17
CA PRO A 208 7.07 6.51 -9.36
C PRO A 208 5.93 7.45 -9.02
N LYS A 209 5.55 8.31 -9.97
CA LYS A 209 4.34 9.14 -9.85
C LYS A 209 3.11 8.36 -10.28
N LEU A 210 2.03 8.45 -9.49
CA LEU A 210 0.81 7.65 -9.66
C LEU A 210 -0.34 8.42 -10.31
N ARG A 211 -0.06 9.13 -11.41
CA ARG A 211 -0.95 10.13 -12.01
C ARG A 211 -2.36 9.65 -12.37
N PHE A 212 -2.53 8.35 -12.63
CA PHE A 212 -3.81 7.77 -13.04
C PHE A 212 -4.72 7.36 -11.88
N LEU A 213 -4.44 7.84 -10.66
CA LEU A 213 -5.16 7.56 -9.42
C LEU A 213 -5.74 8.85 -8.80
N PRO A 214 -6.74 9.49 -9.44
CA PRO A 214 -7.25 10.81 -9.03
C PRO A 214 -7.90 10.86 -7.64
N GLU A 215 -8.31 9.71 -7.10
CA GLU A 215 -8.95 9.58 -5.78
C GLU A 215 -7.95 9.23 -4.67
N LEU A 216 -6.65 9.13 -4.99
CA LEU A 216 -5.63 8.69 -4.05
C LEU A 216 -5.46 9.71 -2.91
N ARG A 217 -5.47 9.21 -1.68
CA ARG A 217 -5.38 10.00 -0.44
C ARG A 217 -4.13 9.68 0.36
N ILE A 218 -3.73 8.41 0.40
CA ILE A 218 -2.60 7.95 1.22
C ILE A 218 -1.68 7.11 0.36
N ILE A 219 -0.40 7.49 0.35
CA ILE A 219 0.71 6.69 -0.18
C ILE A 219 1.63 6.36 1.00
N SER A 220 1.85 5.07 1.26
CA SER A 220 2.81 4.61 2.25
C SER A 220 3.80 3.63 1.62
N ALA A 221 5.09 3.88 1.81
CA ALA A 221 6.20 3.00 1.46
C ALA A 221 7.31 3.13 2.52
N GLU A 222 6.92 3.04 3.79
CA GLU A 222 7.81 3.09 4.94
C GLU A 222 8.81 1.94 4.90
N ALA A 223 10.09 2.24 5.10
CA ALA A 223 11.17 1.25 5.20
C ALA A 223 11.16 0.23 4.05
N SER A 224 10.98 0.72 2.81
CA SER A 224 10.88 -0.09 1.60
C SER A 224 12.10 0.01 0.67
N GLU A 225 13.23 0.45 1.24
CA GLU A 225 14.53 0.61 0.55
C GLU A 225 14.49 1.56 -0.66
N LEU A 226 13.58 2.55 -0.68
CA LEU A 226 13.55 3.57 -1.73
C LEU A 226 14.89 4.31 -1.82
N ILE A 227 15.32 4.60 -3.05
CA ILE A 227 16.54 5.39 -3.33
C ILE A 227 16.23 6.84 -3.72
N GLY A 228 14.96 7.19 -3.84
CA GLY A 228 14.52 8.53 -4.20
C GLY A 228 13.05 8.58 -4.58
N VAL A 229 12.65 9.71 -5.14
CA VAL A 229 11.31 9.95 -5.68
C VAL A 229 11.49 10.53 -7.08
N SER A 230 10.91 9.88 -8.09
CA SER A 230 11.03 10.33 -9.49
C SER A 230 10.51 11.76 -9.63
N ASN A 231 11.21 12.55 -10.45
CA ASN A 231 10.87 13.94 -10.79
C ASN A 231 10.36 14.09 -12.24
N ASP A 232 10.03 12.98 -12.91
CA ASP A 232 9.60 13.00 -14.32
C ASP A 232 8.26 13.73 -14.53
N LEU A 233 7.40 13.76 -13.49
CA LEU A 233 6.07 14.37 -13.52
C LEU A 233 5.72 14.98 -12.13
N PRO A 234 4.88 16.03 -12.08
CA PRO A 234 4.45 16.64 -10.80
C PRO A 234 3.29 15.88 -10.15
N PHE A 235 3.03 16.09 -8.85
CA PHE A 235 1.89 15.50 -8.12
C PHE A 235 0.56 16.27 -8.30
N GLU A 236 0.52 17.27 -9.18
CA GLU A 236 -0.64 18.16 -9.41
C GLU A 236 -1.92 17.39 -9.79
N GLU A 237 -1.81 16.20 -10.39
CA GLU A 237 -2.98 15.38 -10.74
C GLU A 237 -3.65 14.70 -9.53
N LEU A 238 -2.97 14.62 -8.38
CA LEU A 238 -3.45 13.93 -7.17
C LEU A 238 -4.10 14.88 -6.17
N GLN A 239 -5.19 15.54 -6.59
CA GLN A 239 -5.84 16.61 -5.82
C GLN A 239 -6.35 16.18 -4.43
N LYS A 240 -6.64 14.88 -4.25
CA LYS A 240 -7.09 14.32 -2.96
C LYS A 240 -5.97 13.76 -2.09
N LEU A 241 -4.72 13.85 -2.55
CA LEU A 241 -3.59 13.33 -1.78
C LEU A 241 -3.45 14.10 -0.48
N GLU A 242 -3.51 13.39 0.64
CA GLU A 242 -3.47 13.92 1.99
C GLU A 242 -2.14 13.57 2.67
N GLU A 243 -1.63 12.36 2.43
CA GLU A 243 -0.50 11.81 3.16
C GLU A 243 0.49 11.07 2.24
N ILE A 244 1.78 11.37 2.43
CA ILE A 244 2.92 10.61 1.89
C ILE A 244 3.79 10.16 3.07
N ASN A 245 3.91 8.86 3.27
CA ASN A 245 4.81 8.26 4.26
C ASN A 245 5.94 7.50 3.57
N PHE A 246 7.13 8.08 3.53
CA PHE A 246 8.37 7.46 3.02
C PHE A 246 9.44 7.34 4.11
N ARG A 247 9.02 7.35 5.38
CA ARG A 247 9.88 7.19 6.54
C ARG A 247 10.80 5.97 6.42
N GLY A 248 12.02 6.05 6.94
CA GLY A 248 12.91 4.90 7.09
C GLY A 248 13.59 4.41 5.81
N ASN A 249 13.41 5.08 4.67
CA ASN A 249 14.10 4.77 3.42
C ASN A 249 15.51 5.39 3.39
N LYS A 250 16.45 4.74 4.07
CA LYS A 250 17.79 5.29 4.38
C LYS A 250 18.68 5.55 3.17
N ASN A 251 18.34 5.02 2.00
CA ASN A 251 19.14 5.15 0.78
C ASN A 251 18.74 6.36 -0.08
N ILE A 252 17.74 7.15 0.33
CA ILE A 252 17.31 8.32 -0.45
C ILE A 252 18.44 9.35 -0.57
N GLY A 253 19.10 9.69 0.54
CA GLY A 253 20.29 10.57 0.53
C GLY A 253 20.00 12.04 0.23
N SER A 254 19.25 12.39 -0.80
CA SER A 254 18.90 13.77 -1.14
C SER A 254 17.55 13.86 -1.82
N ILE A 255 16.79 14.92 -1.54
CA ILE A 255 15.55 15.22 -2.27
C ILE A 255 15.87 16.18 -3.41
N GLN A 256 15.58 15.76 -4.64
CA GLN A 256 15.88 16.51 -5.85
C GLN A 256 14.82 17.56 -6.15
N THR A 257 15.20 18.55 -6.95
CA THR A 257 14.29 19.54 -7.53
C THR A 257 13.13 18.84 -8.23
N GLY A 258 11.89 19.22 -7.91
CA GLY A 258 10.70 18.65 -8.53
C GLY A 258 10.21 17.33 -7.94
N SER A 259 10.85 16.78 -6.89
CA SER A 259 10.38 15.54 -6.26
C SER A 259 9.00 15.69 -5.61
N PHE A 260 8.66 16.83 -5.02
CA PHE A 260 7.37 17.08 -4.37
C PHE A 260 6.74 18.40 -4.85
N VAL A 261 6.12 18.36 -6.03
CA VAL A 261 5.42 19.51 -6.64
C VAL A 261 3.92 19.31 -6.55
N PHE A 262 3.24 20.24 -5.89
CA PHE A 262 1.79 20.21 -5.68
C PHE A 262 1.12 21.44 -6.30
N ASP A 263 -0.17 21.34 -6.60
CA ASP A 263 -1.00 22.50 -6.96
C ASP A 263 -1.76 23.04 -5.73
N GLN A 264 -2.43 24.18 -5.91
CA GLN A 264 -3.24 24.78 -4.84
C GLN A 264 -4.56 24.04 -4.58
N GLN A 265 -4.92 23.06 -5.43
CA GLN A 265 -6.10 22.21 -5.24
C GLN A 265 -5.78 20.92 -4.46
N THR A 266 -4.50 20.60 -4.27
CA THR A 266 -4.04 19.40 -3.58
C THR A 266 -4.37 19.48 -2.09
N SER A 267 -4.79 18.37 -1.49
CA SER A 267 -5.17 18.31 -0.06
C SER A 267 -4.01 17.90 0.87
N ILE A 268 -2.76 18.02 0.40
CA ILE A 268 -1.59 17.43 1.06
C ILE A 268 -1.37 18.08 2.43
N ASN A 269 -1.39 17.26 3.47
CA ASN A 269 -1.30 17.70 4.85
C ASN A 269 -0.11 17.08 5.60
N ASN A 270 0.44 15.97 5.12
CA ASN A 270 1.55 15.28 5.77
C ASN A 270 2.51 14.64 4.76
N ILE A 271 3.80 14.93 4.92
CA ILE A 271 4.91 14.31 4.19
C ILE A 271 5.95 13.87 5.23
N ASP A 272 6.07 12.56 5.45
CA ASP A 272 7.06 11.99 6.36
C ASP A 272 8.26 11.43 5.57
N LEU A 273 9.41 12.08 5.74
CA LEU A 273 10.73 11.69 5.22
C LEU A 273 11.72 11.49 6.37
N SER A 274 11.23 11.09 7.53
CA SER A 274 12.08 10.87 8.71
C SER A 274 12.99 9.67 8.51
N ASN A 275 14.24 9.75 8.97
CA ASN A 275 15.19 8.63 8.94
C ASN A 275 15.41 8.07 7.52
N CYS A 276 15.52 8.97 6.54
CA CYS A 276 15.76 8.65 5.12
C CYS A 276 17.22 8.87 4.69
N GLY A 277 18.12 9.08 5.65
CA GLY A 277 19.55 9.31 5.36
C GLY A 277 19.81 10.62 4.61
N LEU A 278 18.90 11.59 4.69
CA LEU A 278 19.00 12.83 3.90
C LEU A 278 20.20 13.68 4.36
N VAL A 279 21.10 13.97 3.42
CA VAL A 279 22.24 14.88 3.60
C VAL A 279 21.98 16.26 2.99
N SER A 280 21.04 16.36 2.03
CA SER A 280 20.68 17.63 1.38
C SER A 280 19.24 17.64 0.87
N VAL A 281 18.72 18.85 0.68
CA VAL A 281 17.44 19.13 0.00
C VAL A 281 17.73 20.19 -1.06
N GLU A 282 17.37 19.92 -2.31
CA GLU A 282 17.58 20.86 -3.41
C GLU A 282 16.56 22.01 -3.45
N PRO A 283 16.91 23.16 -4.05
CA PRO A 283 15.97 24.24 -4.27
C PRO A 283 14.76 23.79 -5.11
N GLY A 284 13.54 24.06 -4.64
CA GLY A 284 12.34 23.63 -5.34
C GLY A 284 12.06 22.12 -5.26
N ALA A 285 12.72 21.40 -4.36
CA ALA A 285 12.36 20.02 -4.00
C ALA A 285 10.90 19.91 -3.52
N PHE A 286 10.46 20.90 -2.75
CA PHE A 286 9.08 21.07 -2.31
C PHE A 286 8.51 22.35 -2.92
N ALA A 287 7.57 22.21 -3.85
CA ALA A 287 6.92 23.34 -4.50
C ALA A 287 5.39 23.23 -4.35
N GLY A 288 4.73 24.37 -4.15
CA GLY A 288 3.27 24.41 -4.05
C GLY A 288 2.67 23.80 -2.79
N LEU A 289 3.47 23.57 -1.74
CA LEU A 289 2.97 23.16 -0.43
C LEU A 289 1.87 24.11 0.07
N LEU A 290 0.92 23.59 0.83
CA LEU A 290 -0.10 24.39 1.50
C LEU A 290 0.38 24.83 2.88
N SER A 291 -0.22 25.91 3.41
CA SER A 291 0.14 26.45 4.72
C SER A 291 -0.17 25.50 5.89
N ASN A 292 -0.96 24.46 5.67
CA ASN A 292 -1.29 23.41 6.65
C ASN A 292 -0.47 22.12 6.48
N THR A 293 0.43 22.03 5.48
CA THR A 293 1.22 20.83 5.24
C THR A 293 2.31 20.67 6.29
N ASN A 294 2.40 19.48 6.90
CA ASN A 294 3.49 19.08 7.77
C ASN A 294 4.54 18.33 6.94
N VAL A 295 5.81 18.68 7.12
CA VAL A 295 6.94 18.01 6.49
C VAL A 295 7.89 17.57 7.59
N SER A 296 8.11 16.26 7.72
CA SER A 296 9.08 15.73 8.67
C SER A 296 10.37 15.35 7.97
N LEU A 297 11.46 16.03 8.31
CA LEU A 297 12.84 15.67 7.96
C LEU A 297 13.60 15.16 9.19
N LYS A 298 12.88 14.64 10.18
CA LYS A 298 13.42 14.21 11.46
C LYS A 298 14.42 13.06 11.31
N ASP A 299 15.41 13.01 12.20
CA ASP A 299 16.41 11.94 12.30
C ASP A 299 17.13 11.66 10.97
N ASN A 300 17.49 12.73 10.25
CA ASN A 300 18.29 12.69 9.03
C ASN A 300 19.73 13.17 9.29
N LEU A 301 20.52 13.33 8.22
CA LEU A 301 21.94 13.69 8.24
C LEU A 301 22.16 15.12 7.73
N LEU A 302 21.17 16.00 7.85
CA LEU A 302 21.27 17.38 7.37
C LEU A 302 22.24 18.17 8.25
N THR A 303 23.24 18.79 7.62
CA THR A 303 24.22 19.66 8.30
C THR A 303 24.05 21.15 7.98
N SER A 304 23.20 21.50 7.01
CA SER A 304 22.97 22.90 6.60
C SER A 304 21.52 23.11 6.16
N LEU A 305 21.09 24.38 6.14
CA LEU A 305 19.75 24.81 5.72
C LEU A 305 19.87 25.93 4.67
N PRO A 306 20.20 25.60 3.39
CA PRO A 306 20.29 26.60 2.33
C PRO A 306 18.98 27.39 2.17
N GLU A 307 19.09 28.73 2.10
CA GLU A 307 17.93 29.63 2.04
C GLU A 307 17.02 29.29 0.85
N GLU A 308 17.62 29.04 -0.31
CA GLU A 308 16.96 28.70 -1.56
C GLU A 308 16.11 27.41 -1.51
N ALA A 309 16.40 26.49 -0.60
CA ALA A 309 15.63 25.25 -0.43
C ALA A 309 14.49 25.38 0.58
N PHE A 310 14.67 26.18 1.65
CA PHE A 310 13.77 26.18 2.80
C PHE A 310 12.92 27.45 2.93
N ARG A 311 13.36 28.60 2.40
CA ARG A 311 12.70 29.91 2.61
C ARG A 311 11.23 29.91 2.21
N VAL A 312 10.94 29.51 0.97
CA VAL A 312 9.57 29.52 0.40
C VAL A 312 8.63 28.60 1.19
N MET A 313 9.12 27.42 1.58
CA MET A 313 8.36 26.46 2.38
C MET A 313 8.02 27.04 3.76
N LEU A 314 8.99 27.63 4.45
CA LEU A 314 8.77 28.22 5.77
C LEU A 314 7.85 29.45 5.71
N GLU A 315 8.04 30.33 4.72
CA GLU A 315 7.16 31.50 4.50
C GLU A 315 5.71 31.09 4.29
N THR A 316 5.49 30.00 3.56
CA THR A 316 4.16 29.41 3.35
C THR A 316 3.52 28.92 4.66
N MET A 317 4.33 28.35 5.57
CA MET A 317 3.86 27.73 6.81
C MET A 317 3.63 28.72 7.98
N ILE A 318 4.29 29.88 8.02
CA ILE A 318 4.18 30.84 9.16
C ILE A 318 2.71 31.22 9.45
N GLY A 319 1.90 31.39 8.41
CA GLY A 319 0.50 31.80 8.53
C GLY A 319 -0.49 30.66 8.75
N GLY A 320 -0.04 29.41 8.78
CA GLY A 320 -0.89 28.22 8.85
C GLY A 320 -0.53 27.27 9.99
N SER A 321 -1.11 26.08 9.94
CA SER A 321 -0.86 25.02 10.94
C SER A 321 0.33 24.12 10.59
N GLY A 322 0.85 24.23 9.37
CA GLY A 322 1.95 23.41 8.86
C GLY A 322 3.25 23.64 9.61
N LYS A 323 4.08 22.60 9.67
CA LYS A 323 5.35 22.59 10.37
C LYS A 323 6.40 21.80 9.61
N LEU A 324 7.65 22.25 9.70
CA LEU A 324 8.83 21.52 9.29
C LEU A 324 9.54 20.96 10.53
N ASP A 325 9.58 19.63 10.68
CA ASP A 325 10.33 18.97 11.76
C ASP A 325 11.78 18.69 11.33
N LEU A 326 12.73 19.33 12.01
CA LEU A 326 14.17 19.17 11.82
C LEU A 326 14.85 18.45 13.00
N SER A 327 14.08 17.89 13.92
CA SER A 327 14.60 17.17 15.09
C SER A 327 15.57 16.06 14.69
N GLY A 328 16.62 15.81 15.47
CA GLY A 328 17.55 14.70 15.21
C GLY A 328 18.55 14.93 14.07
N ASN A 329 18.61 16.13 13.49
CA ASN A 329 19.69 16.55 12.57
C ASN A 329 20.81 17.29 13.32
N ASP A 330 22.02 17.26 12.76
CA ASP A 330 23.23 17.89 13.33
C ASP A 330 23.61 19.16 12.54
N ILE A 331 22.75 20.18 12.59
CA ILE A 331 22.85 21.36 11.74
C ILE A 331 24.02 22.24 12.21
N VAL A 332 24.90 22.64 11.31
CA VAL A 332 25.97 23.59 11.60
C VAL A 332 25.36 25.00 11.57
N CYS A 333 25.24 25.64 12.73
CA CYS A 333 24.70 27.00 12.81
C CYS A 333 25.82 28.04 12.72
N CYS A 334 26.10 28.49 11.51
CA CYS A 334 27.00 29.60 11.22
C CYS A 334 26.23 30.66 10.39
N CYS A 335 26.84 31.23 9.36
CA CYS A 335 26.21 32.28 8.54
C CYS A 335 25.15 31.80 7.58
N ASP A 336 25.22 30.52 7.25
CA ASP A 336 24.27 29.80 6.43
C ASP A 336 22.87 29.73 7.06
N VAL A 337 22.74 29.86 8.39
CA VAL A 337 21.43 29.95 9.07
C VAL A 337 21.04 31.39 9.42
N ASN A 338 21.81 32.40 9.01
CA ASN A 338 21.52 33.79 9.35
C ASN A 338 20.20 34.29 8.76
N TRP A 339 19.87 33.87 7.54
CA TRP A 339 18.61 34.20 6.89
C TRP A 339 17.41 33.75 7.73
N LEU A 340 17.51 32.59 8.40
CA LEU A 340 16.44 32.03 9.20
C LEU A 340 16.25 32.82 10.50
N ILE A 341 17.35 33.15 11.19
CA ILE A 341 17.31 33.84 12.50
C ILE A 341 17.02 35.33 12.35
N SER A 342 17.49 35.96 11.27
CA SER A 342 17.27 37.40 11.01
C SER A 342 15.84 37.73 10.58
N ASN A 343 15.04 36.74 10.19
CA ASN A 343 13.65 36.92 9.75
C ASN A 343 12.70 36.40 10.83
N ALA A 344 12.36 37.30 11.77
CA ALA A 344 11.46 36.99 12.87
C ALA A 344 10.12 36.42 12.36
N GLY A 345 9.72 35.28 12.91
CA GLY A 345 8.49 34.56 12.59
C GLY A 345 8.71 33.23 11.89
N LEU A 346 9.78 33.06 11.08
CA LEU A 346 10.05 31.79 10.37
C LEU A 346 10.25 30.63 11.33
N GLU A 347 10.79 30.91 12.52
CA GLU A 347 11.00 29.93 13.57
C GLU A 347 9.70 29.31 14.10
N ALA A 348 8.56 29.98 13.93
CA ALA A 348 7.25 29.45 14.32
C ALA A 348 6.79 28.30 13.43
N ALA A 349 7.34 28.18 12.22
CA ALA A 349 7.09 27.06 11.30
C ALA A 349 7.97 25.83 11.60
N LEU A 350 8.94 25.92 12.53
CA LEU A 350 9.87 24.84 12.84
C LEU A 350 9.46 24.03 14.06
N ILE A 351 9.65 22.71 13.98
CA ILE A 351 9.70 21.80 15.12
C ILE A 351 11.14 21.31 15.26
N GLY A 352 11.71 21.45 16.46
CA GLY A 352 13.09 21.02 16.72
C GLY A 352 14.13 21.83 15.94
N GLY A 353 15.13 21.14 15.40
CA GLY A 353 16.30 21.76 14.78
C GLY A 353 17.30 22.26 15.82
N LYS A 354 18.40 21.53 15.99
CA LYS A 354 19.50 21.92 16.88
C LYS A 354 20.75 22.19 16.07
N CYS A 355 21.47 23.20 16.50
CA CYS A 355 22.85 23.41 16.11
C CYS A 355 23.71 22.26 16.64
N ALA A 356 24.84 21.96 16.00
CA ALA A 356 25.76 20.91 16.44
C ALA A 356 26.30 21.09 17.89
N GLY A 357 26.21 22.30 18.44
CA GLY A 357 26.45 22.60 19.86
C GLY A 357 25.27 22.34 20.81
N GLY A 358 24.15 21.81 20.32
CA GLY A 358 22.93 21.50 21.08
C GLY A 358 21.93 22.65 21.23
N ALA A 359 22.30 23.87 20.84
CA ALA A 359 21.42 25.04 20.88
C ALA A 359 20.26 24.90 19.89
N LEU A 360 19.03 25.26 20.29
CA LEU A 360 17.88 25.26 19.39
C LEU A 360 17.96 26.44 18.42
N ILE A 361 17.75 26.19 17.12
CA ILE A 361 17.84 27.22 16.08
C ILE A 361 16.84 28.35 16.34
N ASN A 362 15.61 27.99 16.74
CA ASN A 362 14.54 28.94 17.06
C ASN A 362 14.74 29.72 18.38
N GLN A 363 15.84 29.49 19.10
CA GLN A 363 16.18 30.17 20.35
C GLN A 363 17.53 30.89 20.28
N LEU A 364 18.18 30.91 19.12
CA LEU A 364 19.44 31.63 18.95
C LEU A 364 19.20 33.15 18.99
N PRO A 365 19.95 33.92 19.80
CA PRO A 365 19.85 35.37 19.78
C PRO A 365 20.41 35.93 18.46
N LEU A 366 19.87 37.06 17.99
CA LEU A 366 20.32 37.70 16.74
C LEU A 366 21.83 38.01 16.73
N ASP A 367 22.39 38.41 17.88
CA ASP A 367 23.81 38.72 18.03
C ASP A 367 24.72 37.47 18.04
N TYR A 368 24.14 36.26 18.15
CA TYR A 368 24.87 34.98 18.18
C TYR A 368 25.76 34.80 16.94
N LEU A 369 25.27 35.23 15.77
CA LEU A 369 25.95 35.06 14.50
C LEU A 369 26.86 36.23 14.10
N ALA A 370 26.72 37.40 14.74
CA ALA A 370 27.49 38.60 14.43
C ALA A 370 29.03 38.38 14.36
N PRO A 371 29.67 37.64 15.29
CA PRO A 371 31.12 37.36 15.19
C PRO A 371 31.47 36.24 14.21
N LEU A 372 30.50 35.40 13.82
CA LEU A 372 30.71 34.26 12.91
C LEU A 372 30.56 34.68 11.44
N CYS A 373 29.97 35.86 11.17
CA CYS A 373 29.57 36.31 9.83
C CYS A 373 30.28 37.59 9.38
N PRO A 374 31.52 37.47 8.86
CA PRO A 374 32.31 38.63 8.40
C PRO A 374 31.69 39.37 7.20
N GLN A 375 30.70 38.78 6.52
CA GLN A 375 29.97 39.46 5.42
C GLN A 375 28.90 40.44 5.92
N MET A 376 28.49 40.40 7.20
CA MET A 376 27.50 41.32 7.76
C MET A 376 28.09 42.69 8.11
N SER A 377 29.42 42.85 8.12
CA SER A 377 30.09 44.12 8.43
C SER A 377 30.28 45.05 7.23
N SER A 378 29.77 44.72 6.03
CA SER A 378 29.99 45.52 4.81
C SER A 378 28.77 46.34 4.35
N SER A 379 27.59 46.21 4.98
CA SER A 379 26.37 46.94 4.58
C SER A 379 26.02 48.14 5.46
N SER A 380 26.76 48.41 6.53
CA SER A 380 26.45 49.50 7.48
C SER A 380 27.25 50.81 7.28
N SER A 381 27.85 51.05 6.10
CA SER A 381 28.63 52.27 5.84
C SER A 381 28.09 53.16 4.71
N LEU A 382 26.77 53.12 4.44
CA LEU A 382 26.15 53.95 3.41
C LEU A 382 24.91 54.72 3.89
N TYR A 383 24.85 55.16 5.15
CA TYR A 383 23.99 56.28 5.54
C TYR A 383 24.64 57.05 6.70
N SER A 384 25.38 58.10 6.35
CA SER A 384 25.79 59.19 7.24
C SER A 384 25.55 60.52 6.55
#